data_AF-B8KX41-F1
#
_entry.id   AF-B8KX41-F1
#
_cell.length_a   1.000
_cell.length_b   1.000
_cell.length_c   1.000
_cell.angle_alpha   90.00
_cell.angle_beta   90.00
_cell.angle_gamma   90.00
#
_symmetry.space_group_name_H-M   'P 1'
#
loop_
_entity.id
_entity.type
_entity.pdbx_description
1 polymer ?
#
loop_
_entity_poly.entity_id
_entity_poly.type
_entity_poly.pdbx_seq_one_letter_code
_entity_poly.pdbx_strand_id
1 'polypeptide(L)'
;MAIDAHSSEAQLLLVFSEQCGACQKFESEVGPIYGKTALAEAMPLTKITIEEWREGHHNLPYEELGPVFGTPTFIQIIDGKEVDRITGYTNDELFWLGVARMENRLGHSP
;
A
#
# COMPACT_ATOMS: atom_id res chain seq x y z
N MET A 1 -29.11 -3.43 18.89
CA MET A 1 -27.64 -3.38 18.88
C MET A 1 -27.24 -3.14 17.44
N ALA A 2 -26.94 -1.90 17.07
CA ALA A 2 -26.32 -1.59 15.80
C ALA A 2 -24.82 -1.78 16.02
N ILE A 3 -24.22 -2.71 15.29
CA ILE A 3 -22.78 -2.72 15.13
C ILE A 3 -22.47 -1.56 14.19
N ASP A 4 -21.83 -0.52 14.73
CA ASP A 4 -21.26 0.54 13.90
C ASP A 4 -20.17 -0.10 13.05
N ALA A 5 -20.50 -0.38 11.79
CA ALA A 5 -19.52 -0.68 10.76
C ALA A 5 -18.76 0.61 10.49
N HIS A 6 -17.78 0.94 11.34
CA HIS A 6 -16.62 1.65 10.85
C HIS A 6 -15.95 0.68 9.89
N SER A 7 -16.23 0.86 8.60
CA SER A 7 -15.41 0.24 7.55
C SER A 7 -13.98 0.62 7.89
N SER A 8 -13.20 -0.32 8.44
CA SER A 8 -11.76 -0.10 8.59
C SER A 8 -11.24 0.10 7.18
N GLU A 9 -10.96 1.34 6.79
CA GLU A 9 -10.52 1.66 5.43
C GLU A 9 -9.07 1.22 5.27
N ALA A 10 -8.89 -0.08 5.11
CA ALA A 10 -7.61 -0.64 4.74
C ALA A 10 -7.24 -0.17 3.34
N GLN A 11 -6.00 0.28 3.16
CA GLN A 11 -5.49 0.73 1.87
C GLN A 11 -4.05 0.26 1.69
N LEU A 12 -3.66 0.10 0.43
CA LEU A 12 -2.27 -0.15 0.04
C LEU A 12 -1.75 1.13 -0.61
N LEU A 13 -0.89 1.86 0.09
CA LEU A 13 -0.24 3.04 -0.48
C LEU A 13 1.04 2.63 -1.19
N LEU A 14 1.15 2.94 -2.48
CA LEU A 14 2.40 2.86 -3.23
C LEU A 14 3.09 4.22 -3.26
N VAL A 15 4.28 4.29 -2.64
CA VAL A 15 5.23 5.39 -2.82
C VAL A 15 6.17 5.03 -3.97
N PHE A 16 6.15 5.83 -5.05
CA PHE A 16 6.88 5.53 -6.29
C PHE A 16 7.70 6.72 -6.81
N SER A 17 8.51 6.49 -7.84
CA SER A 17 9.16 7.53 -8.63
C SER A 17 9.10 7.15 -10.11
N GLU A 18 8.93 8.11 -11.00
CA GLU A 18 8.94 7.87 -12.44
C GLU A 18 10.32 7.41 -12.96
N GLN A 19 11.38 7.76 -12.23
CA GLN A 19 12.78 7.43 -12.57
C GLN A 19 13.24 6.08 -11.99
N CYS A 20 12.32 5.29 -11.44
CA CYS A 20 12.61 4.03 -10.77
C CYS A 20 12.24 2.83 -11.66
N GLY A 21 13.25 2.05 -12.09
CA GLY A 21 13.05 0.90 -12.97
C GLY A 21 12.19 -0.21 -12.34
N ALA A 22 12.32 -0.46 -11.03
CA ALA A 22 11.47 -1.41 -10.31
C ALA A 22 10.00 -0.95 -10.24
N CYS A 23 9.76 0.36 -10.17
CA CYS A 23 8.44 0.96 -10.16
C CYS A 23 7.77 0.80 -11.53
N GLN A 24 8.51 1.06 -12.61
CA GLN A 24 8.05 0.82 -13.98
C GLN A 24 7.75 -0.67 -14.21
N LYS A 25 8.58 -1.57 -13.67
CA LYS A 25 8.34 -3.02 -13.72
C LYS A 25 7.03 -3.39 -13.04
N PHE A 26 6.81 -2.94 -11.81
CA PHE A 26 5.53 -3.13 -11.10
C PHE A 26 4.33 -2.61 -11.91
N GLU A 27 4.44 -1.40 -12.48
CA GLU A 27 3.37 -0.82 -13.29
C GLU A 27 3.07 -1.67 -14.53
N SER A 28 4.09 -2.25 -15.17
CA SER A 28 3.87 -3.09 -16.36
C SER A 28 3.26 -4.46 -16.04
N GLU A 29 3.61 -5.05 -14.90
CA GLU A 29 3.25 -6.43 -14.55
C GLU A 29 1.99 -6.52 -13.68
N VAL A 30 1.83 -5.62 -12.71
CA VAL A 30 0.81 -5.73 -11.67
C VAL A 30 -0.17 -4.56 -11.67
N GLY A 31 0.28 -3.33 -11.97
CA GLY A 31 -0.56 -2.12 -11.90
C GLY A 31 -1.94 -2.26 -12.59
N PRO A 32 -2.01 -2.68 -13.86
CA PRO A 32 -3.26 -2.90 -14.62
C PRO A 32 -4.13 -4.06 -14.13
N ILE A 33 -3.59 -4.91 -13.25
CA ILE A 33 -4.24 -6.13 -12.74
C ILE A 33 -4.79 -5.87 -11.34
N TYR A 34 -4.05 -5.19 -10.46
CA TYR A 34 -4.38 -5.04 -9.04
C TYR A 34 -5.84 -4.62 -8.82
N GLY A 35 -6.28 -3.53 -9.47
CA GLY A 35 -7.64 -2.99 -9.34
C GLY A 35 -8.78 -3.91 -9.81
N LYS A 36 -8.47 -5.08 -10.39
CA LYS A 36 -9.45 -6.10 -10.82
C LYS A 36 -9.51 -7.31 -9.89
N THR A 37 -8.76 -7.28 -8.80
CA THR A 37 -8.68 -8.37 -7.83
C THR A 37 -9.60 -8.10 -6.63
N ALA A 38 -10.05 -9.16 -5.95
CA ALA A 38 -10.77 -9.02 -4.68
C ALA A 38 -9.92 -8.32 -3.61
N LEU A 39 -8.59 -8.47 -3.67
CA LEU A 39 -7.65 -7.74 -2.81
C LEU A 39 -7.80 -6.22 -2.94
N ALA A 40 -8.09 -5.71 -4.14
CA ALA A 40 -8.27 -4.27 -4.34
C ALA A 40 -9.62 -3.74 -3.83
N GLU A 41 -10.62 -4.61 -3.64
CA GLU A 41 -11.85 -4.25 -2.95
C GLU A 41 -11.62 -4.13 -1.44
N ALA A 42 -10.83 -5.05 -0.87
CA ALA A 42 -10.50 -5.06 0.55
C ALA A 42 -9.40 -4.06 0.93
N MET A 43 -8.47 -3.77 0.02
CA MET A 43 -7.31 -2.91 0.25
C MET A 43 -6.97 -2.15 -1.05
N PRO A 44 -7.70 -1.07 -1.38
CA PRO A 44 -7.49 -0.30 -2.59
C PRO A 44 -6.07 0.27 -2.69
N LEU A 45 -5.50 0.25 -3.90
CA LEU A 45 -4.16 0.79 -4.17
C LEU A 45 -4.23 2.28 -4.47
N THR A 46 -3.58 3.10 -3.66
CA THR A 46 -3.34 4.53 -3.89
C THR A 46 -1.88 4.75 -4.24
N LYS A 47 -1.56 5.84 -4.95
CA LYS A 47 -0.19 6.16 -5.37
C LYS A 47 0.19 7.58 -4.98
N ILE A 48 1.44 7.75 -4.57
CA ILE A 48 2.05 9.05 -4.31
C ILE A 48 3.52 9.03 -4.76
N THR A 49 4.01 10.14 -5.28
CA THR A 49 5.43 10.25 -5.62
C THR A 49 6.29 10.33 -4.36
N ILE A 50 7.56 9.93 -4.44
CA ILE A 50 8.50 10.06 -3.31
C ILE A 50 8.78 11.52 -2.97
N GLU A 51 8.66 12.42 -3.94
CA GLU A 51 8.72 13.87 -3.76
C GLU A 51 7.53 14.36 -2.91
N GLU A 52 6.30 14.10 -3.33
CA GLU A 52 5.08 14.45 -2.57
C GLU A 52 5.07 13.82 -1.17
N TRP A 53 5.53 12.57 -1.05
CA TRP A 53 5.67 11.89 0.24
C TRP A 53 6.59 12.66 1.20
N ARG A 54 7.77 13.09 0.71
CA ARG A 54 8.74 13.85 1.51
C ARG A 54 8.25 15.24 1.87
N GLU A 55 7.45 15.84 1.01
CA GLU A 55 6.80 17.14 1.24
C GLU A 55 5.59 17.03 2.20
N GLY A 56 5.16 15.81 2.56
CA GLY A 56 3.99 15.59 3.41
C GLY A 56 2.68 15.88 2.68
N HIS A 57 2.67 15.86 1.35
CA HIS A 57 1.49 16.08 0.51
C HIS A 57 0.60 14.83 0.44
N HIS A 58 0.24 14.29 1.59
CA HIS A 58 -0.74 13.21 1.73
C HIS A 58 -1.70 13.49 2.88
N ASN A 59 -2.97 13.11 2.70
CA ASN A 59 -4.01 13.26 3.73
C ASN A 59 -3.94 12.16 4.82
N LEU A 60 -2.79 11.49 4.96
CA LEU A 60 -2.56 10.45 5.96
C LEU A 60 -1.85 11.05 7.18
N PRO A 61 -2.20 10.63 8.42
CA PRO A 61 -1.54 11.12 9.61
C PRO A 61 -0.05 10.74 9.58
N TYR A 62 0.81 11.71 9.29
CA TYR A 62 2.25 11.53 9.08
C TYR A 62 2.94 10.88 10.29
N GLU A 63 2.46 11.17 11.50
CA GLU A 63 3.00 10.62 12.75
C GLU A 63 2.86 9.09 12.86
N GLU A 64 1.97 8.49 12.07
CA GLU A 64 1.68 7.06 12.10
C GLU A 64 2.34 6.28 10.94
N LEU A 65 3.11 6.95 10.08
CA LEU A 65 3.79 6.35 8.92
C LEU A 65 5.32 6.46 9.04
N GLY A 66 6.03 5.35 8.81
CA GLY A 66 7.49 5.31 8.88
C GLY A 66 8.15 5.90 7.62
N PRO A 67 9.41 6.41 7.69
CA PRO A 67 10.09 6.99 6.54
C PRO A 67 10.24 6.00 5.38
N VAL A 68 10.24 6.55 4.16
CA VAL A 68 10.46 5.80 2.92
C VAL A 68 11.81 6.19 2.33
N PHE A 69 12.73 5.22 2.31
CA PHE A 69 14.10 5.41 1.82
C PHE A 69 14.30 4.95 0.36
N GLY A 70 13.39 4.14 -0.17
CA GLY A 70 13.50 3.58 -1.51
C GLY A 70 12.14 3.34 -2.16
N THR A 71 12.12 3.33 -3.48
CA THR A 71 10.93 3.08 -4.29
C THR A 71 11.09 1.81 -5.14
N PRO A 72 10.00 1.08 -5.45
CA PRO A 72 8.67 1.28 -4.88
C PRO A 72 8.63 0.84 -3.41
N THR A 73 7.82 1.51 -2.59
CA THR A 73 7.45 1.00 -1.26
C THR A 73 5.94 0.93 -1.18
N PHE A 74 5.42 -0.22 -0.76
CA PHE A 74 4.00 -0.48 -0.55
C PHE A 74 3.73 -0.52 0.94
N ILE A 75 2.85 0.35 1.42
CA ILE A 75 2.53 0.51 2.84
C ILE A 75 1.08 0.08 3.03
N GLN A 76 0.87 -0.94 3.87
CA GLN A 76 -0.47 -1.28 4.31
C GLN A 76 -0.86 -0.34 5.42
N ILE A 77 -1.99 0.34 5.24
CA ILE A 77 -2.55 1.26 6.23
C ILE A 77 -3.92 0.72 6.64
N ILE A 78 -4.18 0.66 7.94
CA ILE A 78 -5.47 0.27 8.52
C ILE A 78 -5.79 1.31 9.60
N ASP A 79 -6.98 1.91 9.54
CA ASP A 79 -7.44 2.94 10.49
C ASP A 79 -6.44 4.09 10.67
N GLY A 80 -5.79 4.50 9.56
CA GLY A 80 -4.79 5.57 9.54
C GLY A 80 -3.36 5.16 9.88
N LYS A 81 -3.16 3.94 10.40
CA LYS A 81 -1.87 3.45 10.90
C LYS A 81 -1.18 2.54 9.90
N GLU A 82 0.14 2.68 9.78
CA GLU A 82 0.95 1.67 9.11
C GLU A 82 0.95 0.36 9.90
N VAL A 83 0.59 -0.75 9.23
CA VAL A 83 0.53 -2.09 9.84
C VAL A 83 1.58 -3.05 9.28
N ASP A 84 1.92 -2.92 8.00
CA ASP A 84 2.93 -3.74 7.31
C ASP A 84 3.49 -2.95 6.11
N ARG A 85 4.64 -3.38 5.57
CA ARG A 85 5.19 -2.82 4.34
C ARG A 85 5.91 -3.84 3.47
N ILE A 86 6.04 -3.51 2.19
CA ILE A 86 6.92 -4.16 1.22
C ILE A 86 7.83 -3.08 0.66
N THR A 87 9.14 -3.26 0.74
CA THR A 87 10.13 -2.34 0.16
C THR A 87 10.80 -3.01 -1.05
N GLY A 88 10.72 -2.35 -2.19
CA GLY A 88 11.20 -2.84 -3.47
C GLY A 88 10.17 -3.68 -4.23
N TYR A 89 10.55 -4.03 -5.45
CA TYR A 89 9.79 -4.94 -6.31
C TYR A 89 10.76 -5.75 -7.18
N THR A 90 10.67 -7.08 -7.09
CA THR A 90 11.50 -8.01 -7.87
C THR A 90 10.68 -8.69 -8.96
N ASN A 91 9.57 -9.31 -8.59
CA ASN A 91 8.62 -9.96 -9.48
C ASN A 91 7.21 -9.97 -8.86
N ASP A 92 6.25 -10.36 -9.68
CA ASP A 92 4.83 -10.41 -9.35
C ASP A 92 4.54 -11.45 -8.26
N GLU A 93 5.13 -12.64 -8.34
CA GLU A 93 4.93 -13.72 -7.36
C GLU A 93 5.26 -13.26 -5.92
N LEU A 94 6.42 -12.64 -5.71
CA LEU A 94 6.82 -12.12 -4.40
C LEU A 94 5.93 -10.96 -3.94
N PHE A 95 5.48 -10.13 -4.87
CA PHE A 95 4.52 -9.07 -4.56
C PHE A 95 3.19 -9.66 -4.07
N TRP A 96 2.61 -10.61 -4.79
CA TRP A 96 1.34 -11.24 -4.41
C TRP A 96 1.43 -11.99 -3.09
N LEU A 97 2.54 -12.69 -2.82
CA LEU A 97 2.78 -13.29 -1.51
C LEU A 97 2.85 -12.24 -0.39
N GLY A 98 3.49 -11.10 -0.65
CA GLY A 98 3.56 -9.98 0.30
C GLY A 98 2.18 -9.37 0.59
N VAL A 99 1.37 -9.15 -0.45
CA VAL A 99 0.01 -8.61 -0.31
C VAL A 99 -0.93 -9.63 0.34
N ALA A 100 -0.81 -10.93 0.05
CA ALA A 100 -1.56 -11.96 0.75
C ALA A 100 -1.23 -12.01 2.25
N ARG A 101 0.03 -11.78 2.63
CA ARG A 101 0.40 -11.59 4.05
C ARG A 101 -0.33 -10.39 4.66
N MET A 102 -0.38 -9.27 3.95
CA MET A 102 -1.10 -8.05 4.39
C MET A 102 -2.61 -8.31 4.55
N GLU A 103 -3.24 -9.01 3.61
CA GLU A 103 -4.67 -9.37 3.67
C GLU A 103 -5.04 -10.12 4.96
N ASN A 104 -4.19 -11.05 5.39
CA ASN A 104 -4.40 -11.80 6.65
C ASN A 104 -4.45 -10.90 7.90
N ARG A 105 -4.00 -9.64 7.81
CA ARG A 105 -4.02 -8.68 8.92
C ARG A 105 -5.29 -7.85 9.02
N LEU A 106 -6.14 -7.86 7.99
CA LEU A 106 -7.38 -7.06 7.95
C LEU A 106 -8.35 -7.36 9.11
N GLY A 107 -8.26 -8.55 9.73
CA GLY A 107 -9.06 -8.95 10.89
C GLY A 107 -8.34 -8.92 12.24
N HIS A 108 -7.10 -8.43 12.31
CA HIS A 108 -6.22 -8.54 13.48
C HIS A 108 -5.66 -7.20 13.97
N SER A 109 -6.40 -6.10 13.83
CA SER A 109 -5.98 -4.80 14.40
C SER A 109 -5.87 -4.91 15.93
N PRO A 110 -4.74 -4.51 16.55
CA PRO A 110 -4.53 -4.58 18.00
C PRO A 110 -5.35 -3.53 18.78
#